data_AF-A0A1S8CZZ3-F1
#
_entry.id   AF-A0A1S8CZZ3-F1
#
_cell.length_a   1.000
_cell.length_b   1.000
_cell.length_c   1.000
_cell.angle_alpha   90.00
_cell.angle_beta   90.00
_cell.angle_gamma   90.00
#
_symmetry.space_group_name_H-M   'P 1'
#
loop_
_entity.id
_entity.type
_entity.pdbx_description
1 polymer ?
#
loop_
_entity_poly.entity_id
_entity_poly.type
_entity_poly.pdbx_seq_one_letter_code
_entity_poly.pdbx_strand_id
1 'polypeptide(L)'
;MTATEHAARAPSPEAWTLARALQAAFLRLPDRLKARCAVPPTGDAAIDRPVLVEACDGSDHYQGVVVAGERDEGGRWLLDDAFTLLTLDHDDGPEAALVVCHGWNCHAGRI
;
A
#
# COMPACT_ATOMS: atom_id res chain seq x y z
N MET A 1 -19.30 -10.21 -7.65
CA MET A 1 -18.92 -11.00 -6.47
C MET A 1 -18.40 -10.02 -5.44
N THR A 2 -19.19 -9.76 -4.41
CA THR A 2 -18.84 -8.82 -3.34
C THR A 2 -17.78 -9.45 -2.46
N ALA A 3 -16.56 -8.90 -2.45
CA ALA A 3 -15.56 -9.22 -1.44
C ALA A 3 -16.04 -8.64 -0.10
N THR A 4 -16.84 -9.41 0.62
CA THR A 4 -17.27 -9.06 1.97
C THR A 4 -16.02 -9.07 2.87
N GLU A 5 -15.67 -7.91 3.43
CA GLU A 5 -14.60 -7.76 4.41
C GLU A 5 -14.77 -8.78 5.54
N HIS A 6 -13.95 -9.83 5.55
CA HIS A 6 -13.81 -10.71 6.70
C HIS A 6 -13.23 -9.87 7.84
N ALA A 7 -13.82 -10.01 9.03
CA ALA A 7 -13.45 -9.29 10.25
C ALA A 7 -11.93 -9.08 10.36
N ALA A 8 -11.50 -7.83 10.52
CA ALA A 8 -10.10 -7.42 10.47
C ALA A 8 -9.25 -8.27 11.43
N ARG A 9 -8.49 -9.20 10.86
CA ARG A 9 -7.45 -9.95 11.57
C ARG A 9 -6.40 -8.95 12.05
N ALA A 10 -5.90 -9.13 13.27
CA ALA A 10 -4.82 -8.30 13.79
C ALA A 10 -3.62 -8.35 12.81
N PRO A 11 -2.92 -7.22 12.56
CA PRO A 11 -1.80 -7.19 11.63
C PRO A 11 -0.71 -8.20 12.02
N SER A 12 -0.11 -8.84 11.03
CA SER A 12 0.99 -9.79 11.24
C SER A 12 2.27 -9.06 11.69
N PRO A 13 3.25 -9.76 12.30
CA PRO A 13 4.56 -9.18 12.59
C PRO A 13 5.29 -8.66 11.35
N GLU A 14 5.05 -9.28 10.19
CA GLU A 14 5.57 -8.86 8.89
C GLU A 14 4.98 -7.50 8.50
N ALA A 15 3.65 -7.35 8.60
CA ALA A 15 2.96 -6.09 8.35
C ALA A 15 3.48 -4.94 9.24
N TRP A 16 3.76 -5.21 10.52
CA TRP A 16 4.37 -4.25 11.43
C TRP A 16 5.78 -3.84 11.01
N THR A 17 6.59 -4.80 10.58
CA THR A 17 7.96 -4.54 10.13
C THR A 17 7.96 -3.69 8.85
N LEU A 18 7.10 -4.06 7.90
CA LEU A 18 6.95 -3.34 6.64
C LEU A 18 6.47 -1.90 6.86
N ALA A 19 5.41 -1.69 7.66
CA ALA A 19 4.88 -0.35 7.95
C ALA A 19 5.97 0.58 8.53
N ARG A 20 6.74 0.09 9.51
CA ARG A 20 7.85 0.86 10.10
C ARG A 20 8.95 1.17 9.10
N ALA A 21 9.33 0.19 8.28
CA ALA A 21 10.35 0.38 7.26
C ALA A 21 9.91 1.44 6.22
N LEU A 22 8.65 1.37 5.78
CA LEU A 22 8.06 2.32 4.84
C LEU A 22 7.92 3.72 5.43
N GLN A 23 7.58 3.86 6.71
CA GLN A 23 7.62 5.16 7.38
C GLN A 23 9.03 5.76 7.37
N ALA A 24 10.03 4.98 7.76
CA ALA A 24 11.42 5.43 7.77
C ALA A 24 11.92 5.79 6.36
N ALA A 25 11.47 5.07 5.33
CA ALA A 25 11.77 5.38 3.94
C ALA A 25 11.03 6.64 3.44
N PHE A 26 9.75 6.78 3.78
CA PHE A 26 8.96 7.97 3.47
C PHE A 26 9.62 9.25 3.99
N LEU A 27 10.14 9.24 5.22
CA LEU A 27 10.82 10.40 5.79
C LEU A 27 12.07 10.82 5.01
N ARG A 28 12.72 9.88 4.31
CA ARG A 28 13.90 10.13 3.46
C ARG A 28 13.54 10.55 2.05
N LEU A 29 12.28 10.39 1.62
CA LEU A 29 11.87 10.78 0.27
C LEU A 29 12.06 12.29 0.01
N PRO A 30 12.39 12.68 -1.23
CA PRO A 30 12.28 14.06 -1.67
C PRO A 30 10.87 14.63 -1.46
N ASP A 31 10.76 15.89 -1.07
CA ASP A 31 9.47 16.53 -0.73
C ASP A 31 8.45 16.48 -1.88
N ARG A 32 8.92 16.54 -3.13
CA ARG A 32 8.08 16.38 -4.32
C ARG A 32 7.35 15.03 -4.38
N LEU A 33 7.98 13.97 -3.88
CA LEU A 33 7.37 12.63 -3.82
C LEU A 33 6.46 12.51 -2.61
N LYS A 34 6.89 13.04 -1.45
CA LYS A 34 6.02 13.11 -0.25
C LYS A 34 4.71 13.83 -0.53
N ALA A 35 4.74 14.91 -1.32
CA ALA A 35 3.55 15.67 -1.71
C ALA A 35 2.53 14.86 -2.55
N ARG A 36 2.93 13.73 -3.13
CA ARG A 36 2.04 12.82 -3.87
C ARG A 36 1.33 11.83 -2.94
N CYS A 37 1.79 11.68 -1.70
CA CYS A 37 1.14 10.86 -0.69
C CYS A 37 0.01 11.67 -0.03
N ALA A 38 -1.24 11.37 -0.39
CA ALA A 38 -2.41 11.98 0.24
C ALA A 38 -2.50 11.60 1.73
N VAL A 39 -2.06 10.39 2.07
CA VAL A 39 -1.98 9.90 3.45
C VAL A 39 -0.56 9.34 3.69
N PRO A 40 0.28 10.08 4.43
CA PRO A 40 1.61 9.60 4.82
C PRO A 40 1.55 8.33 5.69
N PRO A 41 2.47 7.37 5.51
CA PRO A 41 2.58 6.22 6.40
C PRO A 41 2.98 6.65 7.82
N THR A 42 2.37 6.04 8.81
CA THR A 42 2.53 6.32 10.24
C THR A 42 3.48 5.35 10.95
N GLY A 43 3.83 4.24 10.31
CA GLY A 43 4.57 3.13 10.91
C GLY A 43 3.71 2.17 11.73
N ASP A 44 2.39 2.38 11.76
CA ASP A 44 1.41 1.55 12.47
C ASP A 44 0.61 0.71 11.48
N ALA A 45 0.82 -0.62 11.49
CA ALA A 45 0.16 -1.53 10.56
C ALA A 45 -1.37 -1.62 10.75
N ALA A 46 -1.90 -1.23 11.91
CA ALA A 46 -3.34 -1.13 12.12
C ALA A 46 -3.94 0.05 11.35
N ILE A 47 -3.18 1.14 11.20
CA ILE A 47 -3.58 2.38 10.53
C ILE A 47 -3.20 2.34 9.04
N ASP A 48 -1.94 2.05 8.74
CA ASP A 48 -1.33 2.18 7.42
C ASP A 48 -1.84 1.15 6.41
N ARG A 49 -2.47 0.06 6.89
CA ARG A 49 -3.01 -1.03 6.06
C ARG A 49 -1.98 -1.54 5.03
N PRO A 50 -0.94 -2.27 5.50
CA PRO A 50 -0.04 -2.96 4.59
C PRO A 50 -0.81 -3.93 3.68
N VAL A 51 -0.46 -3.94 2.40
CA VAL A 51 -1.07 -4.78 1.38
C VAL A 51 -0.01 -5.48 0.53
N LEU A 52 -0.35 -6.68 0.07
CA LEU A 52 0.27 -7.35 -1.06
C LEU A 52 -0.60 -7.08 -2.29
N VAL A 53 0.01 -6.59 -3.35
CA VAL A 53 -0.60 -6.35 -4.66
C VAL A 53 0.02 -7.33 -5.66
N GLU A 54 -0.79 -8.13 -6.33
CA GLU A 54 -0.33 -9.09 -7.35
C GLU A 54 -0.99 -8.74 -8.70
N ALA A 55 -0.20 -8.66 -9.77
CA ALA A 55 -0.74 -8.49 -11.11
C ALA A 55 -1.58 -9.72 -11.50
N CYS A 56 -2.73 -9.50 -12.17
CA CYS A 56 -3.65 -10.59 -12.54
C CYS A 56 -3.02 -11.63 -13.49
N ASP A 57 -2.03 -11.23 -14.28
CA ASP A 57 -1.24 -12.09 -15.17
C ASP A 57 -0.05 -12.76 -14.48
N GLY A 58 0.15 -12.49 -13.19
CA GLY A 58 1.25 -13.02 -12.38
C GLY A 58 2.62 -12.45 -12.73
N SER A 59 2.70 -11.37 -13.51
CA SER A 59 3.98 -10.80 -13.94
C SER A 59 4.76 -10.15 -12.80
N ASP A 60 4.05 -9.68 -11.77
CA ASP A 60 4.61 -8.81 -10.75
C ASP A 60 3.84 -8.89 -9.42
N HIS A 61 4.53 -8.56 -8.33
CA HIS A 61 3.92 -8.40 -7.01
C HIS A 61 4.68 -7.37 -6.16
N TYR A 62 3.92 -6.59 -5.39
CA TYR A 62 4.45 -5.54 -4.52
C TYR A 62 3.88 -5.66 -3.12
N GLN A 63 4.72 -5.58 -2.10
CA GLN A 63 4.26 -5.30 -0.74
C GLN A 63 4.41 -3.82 -0.43
N GLY A 64 3.41 -3.21 0.19
CA GLY A 64 3.48 -1.78 0.49
C GLY A 64 2.35 -1.23 1.34
N VAL A 65 2.31 0.09 1.46
CA VAL A 65 1.24 0.84 2.14
C VAL A 65 0.54 1.74 1.13
N VAL A 66 -0.80 1.73 1.15
CA VAL A 66 -1.60 2.59 0.27
C VAL A 66 -1.56 4.02 0.79
N VAL A 67 -1.00 4.93 -0.02
CA VAL A 67 -0.76 6.33 0.37
C VAL A 67 -1.60 7.33 -0.43
N ALA A 68 -2.27 6.91 -1.50
CA ALA A 68 -3.26 7.70 -2.23
C ALA A 68 -4.25 6.79 -2.98
N GLY A 69 -5.44 7.30 -3.27
CA GLY A 69 -6.52 6.58 -3.96
C GLY A 69 -7.90 7.10 -3.54
N GLU A 70 -8.96 6.56 -4.12
CA GLU A 70 -10.32 6.86 -3.68
C GLU A 70 -10.66 6.12 -2.37
N ARG A 71 -11.55 6.70 -1.57
CA ARG A 71 -12.06 6.10 -0.33
C ARG A 71 -13.57 6.00 -0.38
N ASP A 72 -14.11 4.92 0.16
CA ASP A 72 -15.55 4.75 0.36
C ASP A 72 -16.09 5.64 1.49
N GLU A 73 -17.42 5.64 1.68
CA GLU A 73 -18.09 6.39 2.75
C GLU A 73 -17.61 6.00 4.16
N GLY A 74 -17.07 4.79 4.32
CA GLY A 74 -16.48 4.28 5.57
C GLY A 74 -15.00 4.65 5.73
N GLY A 75 -14.42 5.40 4.80
CA GLY A 75 -13.02 5.81 4.81
C GLY A 75 -12.04 4.70 4.40
N ARG A 76 -12.51 3.56 3.88
CA ARG A 76 -11.66 2.47 3.38
C ARG A 76 -11.24 2.77 1.94
N TRP A 77 -10.01 2.42 1.60
CA TRP A 77 -9.51 2.51 0.23
C TRP A 77 -10.32 1.64 -0.73
N LEU A 78 -10.71 2.22 -1.86
CA LEU A 78 -11.29 1.50 -3.00
C LEU A 78 -10.16 0.95 -3.87
N LEU A 79 -9.80 -0.31 -3.66
CA LEU A 79 -8.67 -0.95 -4.34
C LEU A 79 -9.03 -1.53 -5.72
N ASP A 80 -10.30 -1.45 -6.11
CA ASP A 80 -10.78 -1.87 -7.44
C ASP A 80 -10.53 -0.78 -8.51
N ASP A 81 -10.18 0.44 -8.10
CA ASP A 81 -9.81 1.56 -9.00
C ASP A 81 -8.29 1.86 -8.90
N ALA A 82 -7.85 3.02 -9.39
CA ALA A 82 -6.48 3.47 -9.30
C ALA A 82 -6.11 3.89 -7.87
N PHE A 83 -4.98 3.36 -7.38
CA PHE A 83 -4.40 3.72 -6.09
C PHE A 83 -2.87 3.79 -6.18
N THR A 84 -2.25 4.48 -5.23
CA THR A 84 -0.78 4.60 -5.15
C THR A 84 -0.27 3.84 -3.95
N LEU A 85 0.67 2.94 -4.20
CA LEU A 85 1.38 2.15 -3.21
C LEU A 85 2.76 2.77 -2.95
N LEU A 86 3.10 2.98 -1.69
CA LEU A 86 4.49 3.18 -1.28
C LEU A 86 5.09 1.80 -0.98
N THR A 87 6.16 1.44 -1.69
CA THR A 87 6.79 0.12 -1.60
C THR A 87 8.31 0.23 -1.53
N LEU A 88 8.94 -0.81 -0.97
CA LEU A 88 10.40 -1.04 -1.03
C LEU A 88 10.77 -2.10 -2.09
N ASP A 89 9.77 -2.76 -2.70
CA ASP A 89 9.95 -3.84 -3.65
C ASP A 89 10.02 -3.30 -5.08
N HIS A 90 11.03 -2.48 -5.37
CA HIS A 90 11.21 -1.91 -6.70
C HIS A 90 12.64 -2.03 -7.20
N ASP A 91 12.82 -2.08 -8.52
CA ASP A 91 14.13 -2.27 -9.15
C ASP A 91 15.07 -1.05 -9.04
N ASP A 92 14.57 0.12 -8.64
CA ASP A 92 15.33 1.38 -8.56
C ASP A 92 16.23 1.52 -7.29
N GLY A 93 16.45 0.46 -6.51
CA GLY A 93 17.39 0.44 -5.38
C GLY A 93 16.74 0.46 -3.99
N PRO A 94 17.50 0.75 -2.90
CA PRO A 94 17.05 0.56 -1.51
C PRO A 94 16.14 1.68 -0.96
N GLU A 95 15.73 2.61 -1.82
CA GLU A 95 14.80 3.67 -1.44
C GLU A 95 13.36 3.17 -1.57
N ALA A 96 12.38 3.98 -1.18
CA ALA A 96 10.98 3.64 -1.45
C ALA A 96 10.53 4.28 -2.76
N ALA A 97 9.61 3.64 -3.47
CA ALA A 97 8.97 4.20 -4.66
C ALA A 97 7.46 4.28 -4.48
N LEU A 98 6.89 5.15 -5.31
CA LEU A 98 5.45 5.28 -5.49
C LEU A 98 5.05 4.55 -6.76
N VAL A 99 4.36 3.43 -6.60
CA VAL A 99 3.81 2.62 -7.70
C VAL A 99 2.34 2.96 -7.85
N VAL A 100 1.91 3.27 -9.08
CA VAL A 100 0.49 3.43 -9.39
C VAL A 100 -0.06 2.07 -9.78
N CYS A 101 -1.00 1.56 -8.99
CA CYS A 101 -1.69 0.32 -9.23
C CYS A 101 -3.08 0.61 -9.81
N HIS A 102 -3.56 -0.31 -10.62
CA HIS A 102 -4.88 -0.24 -11.24
C HIS A 102 -5.66 -1.49 -10.84
N GLY A 103 -6.67 -1.34 -9.97
CA GLY A 103 -7.43 -2.46 -9.41
C GLY A 103 -8.05 -3.42 -10.41
N TRP A 104 -8.37 -2.93 -11.62
CA TRP A 104 -8.86 -3.77 -12.72
C TRP A 104 -7.81 -4.75 -13.31
N ASN A 105 -6.52 -4.57 -12.97
CA ASN A 105 -5.42 -5.42 -13.43
C ASN A 105 -4.58 -6.01 -12.27
N CYS A 106 -5.04 -5.91 -11.02
CA CYS A 106 -4.34 -6.49 -9.89
C CYS A 106 -5.28 -6.97 -8.79
N HIS A 107 -4.80 -7.90 -7.96
CA HIS A 107 -5.42 -8.28 -6.71
C HIS A 107 -4.66 -7.64 -5.56
N ALA A 108 -5.36 -6.93 -4.66
CA ALA A 108 -4.77 -6.30 -3.49
C ALA A 108 -5.36 -6.88 -2.20
N GLY A 109 -4.52 -7.49 -1.36
CA GLY A 109 -4.91 -8.14 -0.12
C GLY A 109 -4.13 -7.62 1.08
N ARG A 110 -4.75 -7.57 2.26
CA ARG A 110 -4.07 -7.21 3.51
C ARG A 110 -3.11 -8.31 3.95
N ILE A 111 -1.96 -7.93 4.51
CA ILE A 111 -0.97 -8.83 5.12
C ILE A 111 -0.79 -8.57 6.63
#